data_AF-A0A4S5JJK6-F1
#
_entry.id   AF-A0A4S5JJK6-F1
#
_cell.length_a   1.000
_cell.length_b   1.000
_cell.length_c   1.000
_cell.angle_alpha   90.00
_cell.angle_beta   90.00
_cell.angle_gamma   90.00
#
_symmetry.space_group_name_H-M   'P 1'
#
loop_
_entity.id
_entity.type
_entity.pdbx_description
1 polymer ?
#
loop_
_entity_poly.entity_id
_entity_poly.type
_entity_poly.pdbx_seq_one_letter_code
_entity_poly.pdbx_strand_id
1 'polypeptide(L)'
;MKLLNRIFNSSELSEAKLNNVLVPELPISQHFSEEEKRFYRSIQLVSSQTAQLSRQIFRALEVQQNFLSEIGQRTEKLDTELKQANDYLNSSNSTVGALQTQIDVEVNDVNTAVGLAMQQITVTLNEKSHNVTDVLDGILEIGRGVNMLALNAAIEAARAGEHGRGFAVVADEVRRLAAVTMERAEQASKQLDFTQVNAELDNISKTNAERLNNFVEVIQSATGQLTELFHSISEQLTAVMENTAVIFETLDLSNGVMRRIHSKNTIINEVVEDTSKGLEKIDIQAADIHSAVRSMDSTLKKLYLVPDAAHDQLDDILLRGKLRVAIEPNFVGLSFREKLGEPLKGMDVDYAKAFARFLGVECEFIEAPWDMCTELLTAGKRYGEPPADIVISALPPSAEYDNIAYSEAYTYLHWVLARRKGDNNINRLEDLDGKVVGIINDPAAFQVLEDRGLRWSSNESKAGGRIKLDNLIAYSDQSRIHNCLADGVVDAFGVDLPIYYWACENPGSPWHGKIEIVPGNIAQQPYYYTMAVNAWGSSYRLLAKANEFIAWFKQQPERKQIEQRWQGAAVTGNISYRDEPGNLMGEAELKSLYEAHCLKFDLQPKSLELPVKYKTA
;
A
#
# COMPACT_ATOMS: atom_id res chain seq x y z
N MET A 1 48.96 -20.92 14.34
CA MET A 1 49.79 -20.31 13.27
C MET A 1 50.65 -21.35 12.55
N LYS A 2 51.53 -22.09 13.24
CA LYS A 2 52.30 -23.21 12.63
C LYS A 2 51.42 -24.33 12.03
N LEU A 3 50.26 -24.59 12.64
CA LEU A 3 49.27 -25.54 12.11
C LEU A 3 48.58 -25.05 10.84
N LEU A 4 48.10 -23.79 10.81
CA LEU A 4 47.49 -23.21 9.61
C LEU A 4 48.51 -23.16 8.47
N ASN A 5 49.75 -22.74 8.74
CA ASN A 5 50.83 -22.81 7.73
C ASN A 5 51.19 -24.25 7.34
N ARG A 6 51.15 -25.25 8.23
CA ARG A 6 51.32 -26.67 7.84
C ARG A 6 50.15 -27.20 7.03
N ILE A 7 48.94 -26.81 7.38
CA ILE A 7 47.70 -27.18 6.71
C ILE A 7 47.72 -26.62 5.28
N PHE A 8 47.99 -25.33 5.11
CA PHE A 8 47.96 -24.66 3.81
C PHE A 8 49.24 -24.81 2.97
N ASN A 9 50.43 -24.97 3.57
CA ASN A 9 51.64 -25.28 2.80
C ASN A 9 51.70 -26.75 2.36
N SER A 10 50.94 -27.64 3.00
CA SER A 10 50.87 -29.05 2.57
C SER A 10 50.12 -29.25 1.25
N SER A 11 49.22 -28.33 0.88
CA SER A 11 48.56 -28.32 -0.43
C SER A 11 49.49 -27.91 -1.56
N GLU A 12 50.34 -26.90 -1.34
CA GLU A 12 51.36 -26.45 -2.33
C GLU A 12 52.41 -27.53 -2.63
N LEU A 13 52.79 -28.32 -1.61
CA LEU A 13 53.69 -29.47 -1.78
C LEU A 13 53.10 -30.58 -2.67
N SER A 14 51.78 -30.62 -2.86
CA SER A 14 51.15 -31.60 -3.76
C SER A 14 51.21 -31.17 -5.23
N GLU A 15 51.13 -29.86 -5.51
CA GLU A 15 51.32 -29.30 -6.86
C GLU A 15 52.81 -29.24 -7.25
N ALA A 16 53.70 -28.94 -6.31
CA ALA A 16 55.14 -28.93 -6.56
C ALA A 16 55.71 -30.32 -6.93
N LYS A 17 55.01 -31.42 -6.60
CA LYS A 17 55.40 -32.77 -7.05
C LYS A 17 55.21 -33.01 -8.56
N LEU A 18 54.50 -32.13 -9.27
CA LEU A 18 54.44 -32.18 -10.75
C LEU A 18 55.62 -31.47 -11.43
N ASN A 19 56.31 -30.56 -10.74
CA ASN A 19 57.46 -29.82 -11.27
C ASN A 19 58.70 -30.10 -10.42
N ASN A 20 59.51 -31.07 -10.87
CA ASN A 20 60.81 -31.54 -10.35
C ASN A 20 61.73 -30.48 -9.68
N VAL A 21 61.35 -29.96 -8.52
CA VAL A 21 62.18 -29.08 -7.69
C VAL A 21 62.28 -29.72 -6.31
N LEU A 22 63.49 -30.21 -5.97
CA LEU A 22 63.80 -30.70 -4.63
C LEU A 22 63.78 -29.55 -3.63
N VAL A 23 62.73 -29.50 -2.81
CA VAL A 23 62.68 -28.71 -1.57
C VAL A 23 63.21 -29.59 -0.42
N PRO A 24 64.05 -29.09 0.50
CA PRO A 24 64.53 -29.89 1.63
C PRO A 24 63.37 -30.32 2.53
N GLU A 25 63.25 -31.63 2.79
CA GLU A 25 62.25 -32.18 3.71
C GLU A 25 62.49 -31.67 5.14
N LEU A 26 61.66 -30.73 5.60
CA LEU A 26 61.49 -30.45 7.02
C LEU A 26 60.79 -31.64 7.69
N PRO A 27 61.24 -32.11 8.87
CA PRO A 27 60.59 -33.21 9.57
C PRO A 27 59.19 -32.77 10.02
N ILE A 28 58.18 -33.21 9.28
CA ILE A 28 56.77 -33.09 9.67
C ILE A 28 56.60 -34.00 10.89
N SER A 29 56.50 -33.44 12.11
CA SER A 29 56.09 -34.19 13.30
C SER A 29 54.84 -35.01 12.98
N GLN A 30 54.91 -36.33 13.13
CA GLN A 30 53.81 -37.23 12.80
C GLN A 30 52.66 -37.16 13.81
N HIS A 31 52.61 -36.21 14.73
CA HIS A 31 51.57 -36.13 15.77
C HIS A 31 51.15 -34.67 15.93
N PHE A 32 49.86 -34.45 16.17
CA PHE A 32 49.32 -33.15 16.57
C PHE A 32 49.96 -32.72 17.90
N SER A 33 50.45 -31.48 17.96
CA SER A 33 50.79 -30.83 19.23
C SER A 33 49.53 -30.53 20.06
N GLU A 34 49.68 -30.35 21.37
CA GLU A 34 48.55 -30.07 22.26
C GLU A 34 47.78 -28.79 21.88
N GLU A 35 48.47 -27.78 21.35
CA GLU A 35 47.83 -26.57 20.82
C GLU A 35 46.94 -26.86 19.61
N GLU A 36 47.37 -27.77 18.75
CA GLU A 36 46.64 -28.14 17.53
C GLU A 36 45.43 -29.02 17.85
N LYS A 37 45.57 -29.93 18.83
CA LYS A 37 44.44 -30.68 19.38
C LYS A 37 43.42 -29.74 20.03
N ARG A 38 43.89 -28.72 20.76
CA ARG A 38 43.02 -27.71 21.38
C ARG A 38 42.29 -26.87 20.33
N PHE A 39 42.97 -26.46 19.27
CA PHE A 39 42.37 -25.72 18.16
C PHE A 39 41.31 -26.56 17.44
N TYR A 40 41.61 -27.82 17.11
CA TYR A 40 40.65 -28.76 16.52
C TYR A 40 39.39 -28.92 17.38
N ARG A 41 39.55 -29.18 18.69
CA ARG A 41 38.43 -29.27 19.64
C ARG A 41 37.63 -27.96 19.69
N SER A 42 38.30 -26.82 19.57
CA SER A 42 37.64 -25.51 19.56
C SER A 42 36.77 -25.34 18.32
N ILE A 43 37.25 -25.73 17.12
CA ILE A 43 36.44 -25.70 15.90
C ILE A 43 35.25 -26.66 16.00
N GLN A 44 35.43 -27.87 16.54
CA GLN A 44 34.31 -28.80 16.76
C GLN A 44 33.24 -28.22 17.68
N LEU A 45 33.65 -27.58 18.78
CA LEU A 45 32.73 -26.91 19.70
C LEU A 45 31.99 -25.76 19.03
N VAL A 46 32.69 -24.92 18.26
CA VAL A 46 32.07 -23.84 17.48
C VAL A 46 31.08 -24.40 16.47
N SER A 47 31.46 -25.43 15.69
CA SER A 47 30.58 -26.08 14.70
C SER A 47 29.32 -26.63 15.36
N SER A 48 29.46 -27.34 16.48
CA SER A 48 28.34 -27.90 17.25
C SER A 48 27.40 -26.80 17.78
N GLN A 49 27.98 -25.72 18.32
CA GLN A 49 27.23 -24.57 18.81
C GLN A 49 26.48 -23.87 17.67
N THR A 50 27.12 -23.65 16.52
CA THR A 50 26.48 -23.08 15.33
C THR A 50 25.36 -23.98 14.81
N ALA A 51 25.54 -25.31 14.81
CA ALA A 51 24.47 -26.26 14.47
C ALA A 51 23.25 -26.10 15.40
N GLN A 52 23.50 -25.93 16.70
CA GLN A 52 22.44 -25.73 17.68
C GLN A 52 21.71 -24.41 17.47
N LEU A 53 22.43 -23.31 17.28
CA LEU A 53 21.86 -21.99 16.97
C LEU A 53 21.02 -22.05 15.69
N SER A 54 21.52 -22.70 14.65
CA SER A 54 20.80 -22.87 13.40
C SER A 54 19.49 -23.65 13.56
N ARG A 55 19.48 -24.73 14.36
CA ARG A 55 18.24 -25.44 14.72
C ARG A 55 17.27 -24.57 15.53
N GLN A 56 17.76 -23.70 16.40
CA GLN A 56 16.92 -22.76 17.15
C GLN A 56 16.28 -21.72 16.21
N ILE A 57 17.04 -21.20 15.24
CA ILE A 57 16.51 -20.31 14.19
C ILE A 57 15.39 -21.02 13.42
N PHE A 58 15.56 -22.27 13.00
CA PHE A 58 14.49 -22.99 12.30
C PHE A 58 13.21 -23.14 13.11
N ARG A 59 13.31 -23.45 14.42
CA ARG A 59 12.13 -23.52 15.29
C ARG A 59 11.43 -22.17 15.42
N ALA A 60 12.21 -21.09 15.56
CA ALA A 60 11.66 -19.73 15.61
C ALA A 60 10.96 -19.38 14.29
N LEU A 61 11.55 -19.77 13.15
CA LEU A 61 10.95 -19.56 11.84
C LEU A 61 9.64 -20.35 11.68
N GLU A 62 9.59 -21.60 12.13
CA GLU A 62 8.36 -22.41 12.08
C GLU A 62 7.22 -21.77 12.88
N VAL A 63 7.52 -21.30 14.10
CA VAL A 63 6.54 -20.58 14.95
C VAL A 63 6.06 -19.30 14.27
N GLN A 64 6.99 -18.51 13.70
CA GLN A 64 6.64 -17.26 13.02
C GLN A 64 5.82 -17.51 11.74
N GLN A 65 6.11 -18.57 10.98
CA GLN A 65 5.32 -18.94 9.80
C GLN A 65 3.89 -19.30 10.18
N ASN A 66 3.70 -20.05 11.28
CA ASN A 66 2.37 -20.39 11.78
C ASN A 66 1.59 -19.13 12.18
N PHE A 67 2.25 -18.17 12.85
CA PHE A 67 1.64 -16.91 13.25
C PHE A 67 1.22 -16.05 12.04
N LEU A 68 2.10 -15.93 11.02
CA LEU A 68 1.76 -15.22 9.78
C LEU A 68 0.61 -15.88 9.03
N SER A 69 0.55 -17.22 9.02
CA SER A 69 -0.56 -17.96 8.42
C SER A 69 -1.89 -17.70 9.14
N GLU A 70 -1.89 -17.60 10.47
CA GLU A 70 -3.09 -17.29 11.24
C GLU A 70 -3.57 -15.86 10.98
N ILE A 71 -2.65 -14.88 10.91
CA ILE A 71 -2.99 -13.51 10.54
C ILE A 71 -3.58 -13.49 9.13
N GLY A 72 -2.96 -14.16 8.15
CA GLY A 72 -3.49 -14.25 6.79
C GLY A 72 -4.93 -14.75 6.72
N GLN A 73 -5.24 -15.85 7.41
CA GLN A 73 -6.61 -16.39 7.46
C GLN A 73 -7.60 -15.43 8.13
N ARG A 74 -7.18 -14.73 9.19
CA ARG A 74 -8.02 -13.73 9.87
C ARG A 74 -8.27 -12.52 8.96
N THR A 75 -7.27 -12.08 8.22
CA THR A 75 -7.37 -10.96 7.27
C THR A 75 -8.27 -11.32 6.08
N GLU A 76 -8.18 -12.53 5.53
CA GLU A 76 -9.11 -13.01 4.49
C GLU A 76 -10.57 -13.06 4.96
N LYS A 77 -10.78 -13.54 6.19
CA LYS A 77 -12.11 -13.53 6.81
C LYS A 77 -12.62 -12.10 7.00
N LEU A 78 -11.78 -11.19 7.48
CA LEU A 78 -12.10 -9.78 7.64
C LEU A 78 -12.46 -9.12 6.30
N ASP A 79 -11.69 -9.36 5.23
CA ASP A 79 -11.99 -8.87 3.88
C ASP A 79 -13.36 -9.35 3.39
N THR A 80 -13.70 -10.61 3.65
CA THR A 80 -15.01 -11.17 3.30
C THR A 80 -16.14 -10.51 4.11
N GLU A 81 -15.96 -10.32 5.41
CA GLU A 81 -16.93 -9.66 6.29
C GLU A 81 -17.14 -8.19 5.90
N LEU A 82 -16.07 -7.48 5.51
CA LEU A 82 -16.15 -6.09 5.02
C LEU A 82 -16.93 -5.98 3.72
N LYS A 83 -16.70 -6.89 2.76
CA LYS A 83 -17.48 -6.95 1.51
C LYS A 83 -18.97 -7.17 1.79
N GLN A 84 -19.30 -8.09 2.69
CA GLN A 84 -20.69 -8.31 3.10
C GLN A 84 -21.29 -7.08 3.79
N ALA A 85 -20.55 -6.42 4.69
CA ALA A 85 -21.00 -5.20 5.34
C ALA A 85 -21.29 -4.08 4.32
N ASN A 86 -20.43 -3.94 3.31
CA ASN A 86 -20.62 -2.98 2.22
C ASN A 86 -21.88 -3.30 1.39
N ASP A 87 -22.13 -4.58 1.08
CA ASP A 87 -23.35 -5.01 0.39
C ASP A 87 -24.61 -4.70 1.23
N TYR A 88 -24.57 -4.95 2.54
CA TYR A 88 -25.66 -4.61 3.47
C TYR A 88 -25.91 -3.10 3.53
N LEU A 89 -24.87 -2.27 3.54
CA LEU A 89 -25.03 -0.81 3.49
C LEU A 89 -25.67 -0.35 2.18
N ASN A 90 -25.22 -0.87 1.04
CA ASN A 90 -25.80 -0.52 -0.26
C ASN A 90 -27.28 -0.90 -0.33
N SER A 91 -27.63 -2.09 0.17
CA SER A 91 -29.03 -2.53 0.29
C SER A 91 -29.84 -1.65 1.24
N SER A 92 -29.26 -1.24 2.37
CA SER A 92 -29.91 -0.36 3.35
C SER A 92 -30.18 1.03 2.79
N ASN A 93 -29.21 1.62 2.08
CA ASN A 93 -29.38 2.89 1.37
C ASN A 93 -30.49 2.82 0.31
N SER A 94 -30.54 1.74 -0.47
CA SER A 94 -31.63 1.52 -1.44
C SER A 94 -32.99 1.39 -0.75
N THR A 95 -33.05 0.71 0.40
CA THR A 95 -34.27 0.54 1.19
C THR A 95 -34.76 1.87 1.76
N VAL A 96 -33.87 2.74 2.24
CA VAL A 96 -34.24 4.09 2.69
C VAL A 96 -34.81 4.93 1.54
N GLY A 97 -34.19 4.90 0.36
CA GLY A 97 -34.71 5.61 -0.82
C GLY A 97 -36.08 5.09 -1.28
N ALA A 98 -36.29 3.76 -1.23
CA ALA A 98 -37.59 3.15 -1.51
C ALA A 98 -38.65 3.56 -0.46
N LEU A 99 -38.27 3.60 0.81
CA LEU A 99 -39.15 4.02 1.91
C LEU A 99 -39.61 5.47 1.74
N GLN A 100 -38.70 6.38 1.37
CA GLN A 100 -39.04 7.77 1.08
C GLN A 100 -40.09 7.86 -0.06
N THR A 101 -39.84 7.15 -1.15
CA THR A 101 -40.75 7.13 -2.31
C THR A 101 -42.13 6.56 -1.93
N GLN A 102 -42.18 5.46 -1.18
CA GLN A 102 -43.44 4.84 -0.77
C GLN A 102 -44.25 5.78 0.13
N ILE A 103 -43.59 6.50 1.04
CA ILE A 103 -44.27 7.40 1.97
C ILE A 103 -44.88 8.59 1.24
N ASP A 104 -44.17 9.16 0.26
CA ASP A 104 -44.71 10.24 -0.57
C ASP A 104 -45.98 9.80 -1.33
N VAL A 105 -45.99 8.56 -1.85
CA VAL A 105 -47.16 7.98 -2.52
C VAL A 105 -48.33 7.79 -1.54
N GLU A 106 -48.09 7.10 -0.42
CA GLU A 106 -49.14 6.81 0.58
C GLU A 106 -49.75 8.08 1.17
N VAL A 107 -48.93 9.11 1.46
CA VAL A 107 -49.45 10.38 1.97
C VAL A 107 -50.30 11.10 0.94
N ASN A 108 -49.89 11.08 -0.33
CA ASN A 108 -50.68 11.67 -1.41
C ASN A 108 -52.01 10.92 -1.64
N ASP A 109 -51.99 9.59 -1.55
CA ASP A 109 -53.17 8.74 -1.66
C ASP A 109 -54.15 8.97 -0.50
N VAL A 110 -53.65 9.05 0.73
CA VAL A 110 -54.48 9.38 1.92
C VAL A 110 -55.07 10.77 1.81
N ASN A 111 -54.28 11.78 1.42
CA ASN A 111 -54.77 13.15 1.19
C ASN A 111 -55.89 13.18 0.14
N THR A 112 -55.70 12.47 -0.97
CA THR A 112 -56.68 12.38 -2.05
C THR A 112 -57.96 11.68 -1.58
N ALA A 113 -57.84 10.55 -0.88
CA ALA A 113 -58.97 9.79 -0.37
C ALA A 113 -59.80 10.58 0.65
N VAL A 114 -59.14 11.29 1.59
CA VAL A 114 -59.80 12.18 2.55
C VAL A 114 -60.50 13.33 1.83
N GLY A 115 -59.84 13.97 0.86
CA GLY A 115 -60.43 15.05 0.07
C GLY A 115 -61.70 14.61 -0.67
N LEU A 116 -61.66 13.46 -1.34
CA LEU A 116 -62.82 12.89 -2.05
C LEU A 116 -63.94 12.51 -1.08
N ALA A 117 -63.63 11.91 0.07
CA ALA A 117 -64.62 11.54 1.07
C ALA A 117 -65.34 12.78 1.64
N MET A 118 -64.59 13.84 1.97
CA MET A 118 -65.16 15.10 2.44
C MET A 118 -66.05 15.74 1.36
N GLN A 119 -65.59 15.78 0.11
CA GLN A 119 -66.39 16.30 -1.00
C GLN A 119 -67.70 15.52 -1.18
N GLN A 120 -67.65 14.19 -1.11
CA GLN A 120 -68.83 13.34 -1.22
C GLN A 120 -69.83 13.59 -0.08
N ILE A 121 -69.33 13.78 1.15
CA ILE A 121 -70.17 14.14 2.30
C ILE A 121 -70.85 15.48 2.04
N THR A 122 -70.11 16.51 1.63
CA THR A 122 -70.67 17.84 1.34
C THR A 122 -71.73 17.79 0.24
N VAL A 123 -71.48 17.07 -0.85
CA VAL A 123 -72.47 16.88 -1.94
C VAL A 123 -73.73 16.20 -1.42
N THR A 124 -73.58 15.08 -0.70
CA THR A 124 -74.71 14.32 -0.15
C THR A 124 -75.52 15.14 0.85
N LEU A 125 -74.84 15.93 1.69
CA LEU A 125 -75.47 16.81 2.68
C LEU A 125 -76.27 17.92 1.99
N ASN A 126 -75.69 18.57 0.97
CA ASN A 126 -76.36 19.60 0.19
C ASN A 126 -77.59 19.04 -0.55
N GLU A 127 -77.49 17.87 -1.18
CA GLU A 127 -78.61 17.21 -1.83
C GLU A 127 -79.73 16.88 -0.83
N LYS A 128 -79.39 16.30 0.33
CA LYS A 128 -80.37 16.00 1.38
C LYS A 128 -81.01 17.26 1.92
N SER A 129 -80.23 18.31 2.15
CA SER A 129 -80.73 19.61 2.59
C SER A 129 -81.71 20.19 1.57
N HIS A 130 -81.35 20.18 0.28
CA HIS A 130 -82.21 20.71 -0.78
C HIS A 130 -83.55 19.96 -0.85
N ASN A 131 -83.51 18.63 -0.81
CA ASN A 131 -84.72 17.80 -0.78
C ASN A 131 -85.63 18.13 0.42
N VAL A 132 -85.05 18.39 1.60
CA VAL A 132 -85.85 18.75 2.79
C VAL A 132 -86.42 20.16 2.65
N THR A 133 -85.67 21.11 2.09
CA THR A 133 -86.16 22.46 1.78
C THR A 133 -87.35 22.41 0.83
N ASP A 134 -87.26 21.62 -0.25
CA ASP A 134 -88.35 21.46 -1.22
C ASP A 134 -89.62 20.89 -0.56
N VAL A 135 -89.46 19.92 0.34
CA VAL A 135 -90.59 19.36 1.12
C VAL A 135 -91.20 20.42 2.04
N LEU A 136 -90.38 21.23 2.71
CA LEU A 136 -90.85 22.31 3.58
C LEU A 136 -91.54 23.42 2.79
N ASP A 137 -91.04 23.77 1.60
CA ASP A 137 -91.69 24.72 0.70
C ASP A 137 -93.04 24.21 0.22
N GLY A 138 -93.14 22.91 -0.10
CA GLY A 138 -94.42 22.25 -0.39
C GLY A 138 -95.40 22.31 0.79
N ILE A 139 -94.93 22.09 2.03
CA ILE A 139 -95.76 22.25 3.24
C ILE A 139 -96.23 23.70 3.41
N LEU A 140 -95.36 24.67 3.14
CA LEU A 140 -95.72 26.09 3.17
C LEU A 140 -96.76 26.44 2.11
N GLU A 141 -96.63 25.91 0.90
CA GLU A 141 -97.60 26.11 -0.18
C GLU A 141 -98.96 25.49 0.17
N ILE A 142 -98.98 24.24 0.66
CA ILE A 142 -100.18 23.58 1.15
C ILE A 142 -100.79 24.40 2.30
N GLY A 143 -99.97 24.84 3.25
CA GLY A 143 -100.39 25.67 4.37
C GLY A 143 -101.04 26.98 3.91
N ARG A 144 -100.47 27.67 2.92
CA ARG A 144 -101.06 28.87 2.31
C ARG A 144 -102.38 28.56 1.60
N GLY A 145 -102.43 27.47 0.84
CA GLY A 145 -103.64 27.00 0.16
C GLY A 145 -104.76 26.67 1.13
N VAL A 146 -104.47 25.92 2.19
CA VAL A 146 -105.41 25.58 3.27
C VAL A 146 -105.86 26.83 4.01
N ASN A 147 -104.96 27.75 4.32
CA ASN A 147 -105.28 29.04 4.95
C ASN A 147 -106.21 29.90 4.06
N MET A 148 -105.99 29.90 2.74
CA MET A 148 -106.86 30.59 1.77
C MET A 148 -108.22 29.92 1.62
N LEU A 149 -108.26 28.58 1.58
CA LEU A 149 -109.52 27.82 1.56
C LEU A 149 -110.34 28.05 2.83
N ALA A 150 -109.67 28.03 3.99
CA ALA A 150 -110.28 28.31 5.28
C ALA A 150 -110.80 29.75 5.37
N LEU A 151 -110.06 30.72 4.81
CA LEU A 151 -110.51 32.11 4.70
C LEU A 151 -111.77 32.24 3.82
N ASN A 152 -111.77 31.59 2.65
CA ASN A 152 -112.95 31.57 1.76
C ASN A 152 -114.15 30.89 2.44
N ALA A 153 -113.92 29.79 3.17
CA ALA A 153 -114.94 29.10 3.93
C ALA A 153 -115.48 29.96 5.10
N ALA A 154 -114.60 30.71 5.79
CA ALA A 154 -115.01 31.64 6.84
C ALA A 154 -115.86 32.80 6.28
N ILE A 155 -115.49 33.32 5.10
CA ILE A 155 -116.28 34.34 4.38
C ILE A 155 -117.66 33.80 4.00
N GLU A 156 -117.75 32.60 3.44
CA GLU A 156 -119.02 32.00 3.02
C GLU A 156 -119.88 31.59 4.23
N ALA A 157 -119.26 31.13 5.33
CA ALA A 157 -119.93 30.88 6.61
C ALA A 157 -120.53 32.17 7.21
N ALA A 158 -119.83 33.30 7.10
CA ALA A 158 -120.37 34.62 7.48
C ALA A 158 -121.52 35.05 6.55
N ARG A 159 -121.45 34.72 5.26
CA ARG A 159 -122.47 35.02 4.24
C ARG A 159 -123.76 34.24 4.42
N ALA A 160 -123.70 33.01 4.93
CA ALA A 160 -124.85 32.16 5.24
C ALA A 160 -125.61 32.55 6.54
N GLY A 161 -125.13 33.56 7.28
CA GLY A 161 -125.81 34.06 8.48
C GLY A 161 -125.92 33.01 9.61
N GLU A 162 -127.10 32.92 10.24
CA GLU A 162 -127.35 31.99 11.38
C GLU A 162 -127.14 30.51 10.99
N HIS A 163 -127.33 30.14 9.72
CA HIS A 163 -127.11 28.77 9.24
C HIS A 163 -125.62 28.39 9.08
N GLY A 164 -124.70 29.36 9.12
CA GLY A 164 -123.25 29.17 8.92
C GLY A 164 -122.40 29.08 10.20
N ARG A 165 -122.96 29.28 11.40
CA ARG A 165 -122.19 29.41 12.66
C ARG A 165 -121.30 28.20 12.98
N GLY A 166 -121.77 26.98 12.73
CA GLY A 166 -120.98 25.76 12.94
C GLY A 166 -119.80 25.63 11.95
N PHE A 167 -120.01 26.07 10.71
CA PHE A 167 -118.96 26.10 9.68
C PHE A 167 -117.89 27.16 9.94
N ALA A 168 -118.28 28.31 10.52
CA ALA A 168 -117.33 29.38 10.87
C ALA A 168 -116.27 28.92 11.90
N VAL A 169 -116.69 28.16 12.94
CA VAL A 169 -115.77 27.64 13.96
C VAL A 169 -114.77 26.63 13.36
N VAL A 170 -115.23 25.77 12.45
CA VAL A 170 -114.37 24.81 11.76
C VAL A 170 -113.40 25.54 10.83
N ALA A 171 -113.86 26.57 10.11
CA ALA A 171 -113.01 27.36 9.23
C ALA A 171 -111.90 28.10 10.01
N ASP A 172 -112.21 28.70 11.16
CA ASP A 172 -111.20 29.35 12.01
C ASP A 172 -110.19 28.37 12.59
N GLU A 173 -110.62 27.17 12.99
CA GLU A 173 -109.71 26.14 13.51
C GLU A 173 -108.79 25.59 12.41
N VAL A 174 -109.30 25.35 11.19
CA VAL A 174 -108.49 24.97 10.03
C VAL A 174 -107.49 26.06 9.66
N ARG A 175 -107.90 27.34 9.73
CA ARG A 175 -107.03 28.48 9.50
C ARG A 175 -105.90 28.55 10.54
N ARG A 176 -106.22 28.35 11.82
CA ARG A 176 -105.24 28.32 12.91
C ARG A 176 -104.24 27.16 12.75
N LEU A 177 -104.72 25.97 12.40
CA LEU A 177 -103.88 24.80 12.08
C LEU A 177 -102.94 25.07 10.91
N ALA A 178 -103.43 25.71 9.85
CA ALA A 178 -102.60 26.09 8.70
C ALA A 178 -101.51 27.10 9.08
N ALA A 179 -101.84 28.12 9.87
CA ALA A 179 -100.88 29.11 10.36
C ALA A 179 -99.78 28.48 11.23
N VAL A 180 -100.16 27.62 12.18
CA VAL A 180 -99.20 26.89 13.03
C VAL A 180 -98.33 25.94 12.19
N THR A 181 -98.91 25.27 11.19
CA THR A 181 -98.14 24.38 10.30
C THR A 181 -97.10 25.15 9.50
N MET A 182 -97.46 26.32 8.96
CA MET A 182 -96.52 27.19 8.25
C MET A 182 -95.41 27.71 9.18
N GLU A 183 -95.76 28.14 10.39
CA GLU A 183 -94.78 28.58 11.39
C GLU A 183 -93.78 27.47 11.75
N ARG A 184 -94.26 26.23 11.93
CA ARG A 184 -93.41 25.07 12.21
C ARG A 184 -92.51 24.72 11.02
N ALA A 185 -93.02 24.82 9.80
CA ALA A 185 -92.24 24.59 8.59
C ALA A 185 -91.14 25.66 8.40
N GLU A 186 -91.44 26.94 8.67
CA GLU A 186 -90.44 28.01 8.66
C GLU A 186 -89.36 27.82 9.75
N GLN A 187 -89.75 27.39 10.95
CA GLN A 187 -88.80 27.08 12.02
C GLN A 187 -87.89 25.90 11.65
N ALA A 188 -88.44 24.84 11.04
CA ALA A 188 -87.67 23.70 10.56
C ALA A 188 -86.70 24.11 9.43
N SER A 189 -87.14 24.97 8.50
CA SER A 189 -86.31 25.51 7.42
C SER A 189 -85.10 26.28 7.97
N LYS A 190 -85.30 27.12 8.98
CA LYS A 190 -84.20 27.85 9.64
C LYS A 190 -83.21 26.95 10.38
N GLN A 191 -83.62 25.77 10.82
CA GLN A 191 -82.74 24.80 11.48
C GLN A 191 -81.92 23.95 10.50
N LEU A 192 -82.23 24.00 9.20
CA LEU A 192 -81.50 23.28 8.14
C LEU A 192 -80.32 24.09 7.56
N ASP A 193 -79.82 25.08 8.29
CA ASP A 193 -78.60 25.78 7.92
C ASP A 193 -77.36 24.92 8.24
N PHE A 194 -76.82 24.26 7.21
CA PHE A 194 -75.63 23.41 7.31
C PHE A 194 -74.30 24.15 7.10
N THR A 195 -74.30 25.48 7.03
CA THR A 195 -73.07 26.27 6.84
C THR A 195 -72.01 25.97 7.90
N GLN A 196 -72.42 25.79 9.16
CA GLN A 196 -71.51 25.44 10.24
C GLN A 196 -70.89 24.04 10.06
N VAL A 197 -71.67 23.06 9.58
CA VAL A 197 -71.17 21.70 9.31
C VAL A 197 -70.15 21.71 8.16
N ASN A 198 -70.43 22.47 7.10
CA ASN A 198 -69.48 22.63 5.99
C ASN A 198 -68.16 23.27 6.45
N ALA A 199 -68.24 24.30 7.31
CA ALA A 199 -67.06 24.94 7.88
C ALA A 199 -66.24 23.99 8.78
N GLU A 200 -66.91 23.11 9.54
CA GLU A 200 -66.23 22.08 10.34
C GLU A 200 -65.55 21.01 9.45
N LEU A 201 -66.20 20.56 8.37
CA LEU A 201 -65.62 19.63 7.40
C LEU A 201 -64.37 20.22 6.71
N ASP A 202 -64.43 21.49 6.29
CA ASP A 202 -63.29 22.20 5.72
C ASP A 202 -62.13 22.31 6.72
N ASN A 203 -62.43 22.60 7.98
CA ASN A 203 -61.43 22.71 9.04
C ASN A 203 -60.76 21.35 9.35
N ILE A 204 -61.53 20.26 9.35
CA ILE A 204 -61.01 18.89 9.49
C ILE A 204 -60.08 18.57 8.32
N SER A 205 -60.49 18.87 7.08
CA SER A 205 -59.68 18.64 5.89
C SER A 205 -58.34 19.38 5.97
N LYS A 206 -58.38 20.67 6.32
CA LYS A 206 -57.17 21.49 6.49
C LYS A 206 -56.26 20.96 7.60
N THR A 207 -56.83 20.62 8.76
CA THR A 207 -56.06 20.08 9.89
C THR A 207 -55.41 18.73 9.55
N ASN A 208 -56.09 17.87 8.79
CA ASN A 208 -55.53 16.61 8.33
C ASN A 208 -54.37 16.83 7.35
N ALA A 209 -54.51 17.74 6.40
CA ALA A 209 -53.44 18.09 5.48
C ALA A 209 -52.20 18.62 6.24
N GLU A 210 -52.39 19.52 7.22
CA GLU A 210 -51.31 20.01 8.07
C GLU A 210 -50.62 18.89 8.87
N ARG A 211 -51.40 17.97 9.46
CA ARG A 211 -50.84 16.81 10.19
C ARG A 211 -50.06 15.86 9.30
N LEU A 212 -50.55 15.60 8.09
CA LEU A 212 -49.86 14.74 7.12
C LEU A 212 -48.57 15.39 6.62
N ASN A 213 -48.57 16.71 6.38
CA ASN A 213 -47.35 17.44 6.02
C ASN A 213 -46.30 17.37 7.15
N ASN A 214 -46.71 17.57 8.40
CA ASN A 214 -45.79 17.43 9.55
C ASN A 214 -45.26 15.99 9.68
N PHE A 215 -46.10 14.99 9.38
CA PHE A 215 -45.68 13.58 9.39
C PHE A 215 -44.61 13.30 8.31
N VAL A 216 -44.79 13.83 7.10
CA VAL A 216 -43.79 13.77 6.03
C VAL A 216 -42.49 14.42 6.47
N GLU A 217 -42.53 15.61 7.06
CA GLU A 217 -41.33 16.32 7.52
C GLU A 217 -40.53 15.53 8.57
N VAL A 218 -41.21 14.94 9.55
CA VAL A 218 -40.58 14.09 10.57
C VAL A 218 -39.90 12.88 9.94
N ILE A 219 -40.55 12.24 8.97
CA ILE A 219 -39.99 11.08 8.28
C ILE A 219 -38.82 11.46 7.37
N GLN A 220 -38.92 12.58 6.65
CA GLN A 220 -37.83 13.09 5.83
C GLN A 220 -36.61 13.41 6.69
N SER A 221 -36.82 14.00 7.88
CA SER A 221 -35.74 14.22 8.83
C SER A 221 -35.11 12.91 9.32
N ALA A 222 -35.92 11.93 9.72
CA ALA A 222 -35.43 10.63 10.20
C ALA A 222 -34.69 9.84 9.10
N THR A 223 -35.21 9.84 7.87
CA THR A 223 -34.57 9.18 6.72
C THR A 223 -33.29 9.91 6.31
N GLY A 224 -33.25 11.24 6.38
CA GLY A 224 -32.03 12.03 6.17
C GLY A 224 -30.93 11.68 7.18
N GLN A 225 -31.27 11.55 8.46
CA GLN A 225 -30.33 11.09 9.50
C GLN A 225 -29.81 9.67 9.23
N LEU A 226 -30.67 8.77 8.74
CA LEU A 226 -30.24 7.42 8.34
C LEU A 226 -29.26 7.47 7.16
N THR A 227 -29.51 8.31 6.16
CA THR A 227 -28.60 8.50 5.03
C THR A 227 -27.24 9.02 5.49
N GLU A 228 -27.21 10.01 6.38
CA GLU A 228 -25.96 10.54 6.95
C GLU A 228 -25.22 9.48 7.77
N LEU A 229 -25.94 8.70 8.59
CA LEU A 229 -25.36 7.58 9.34
C LEU A 229 -24.75 6.54 8.41
N PHE A 230 -25.47 6.10 7.38
CA PHE A 230 -24.96 5.13 6.41
C PHE A 230 -23.78 5.67 5.61
N HIS A 231 -23.76 6.96 5.30
CA HIS A 231 -22.60 7.61 4.69
C HIS A 231 -21.37 7.53 5.60
N SER A 232 -21.52 7.87 6.89
CA SER A 232 -20.41 7.75 7.85
C SER A 232 -19.93 6.31 8.05
N ILE A 233 -20.84 5.33 8.08
CA ILE A 233 -20.45 3.90 8.16
C ILE A 233 -19.72 3.49 6.86
N SER A 234 -20.16 3.98 5.69
CA SER A 234 -19.50 3.74 4.41
C SER A 234 -18.05 4.24 4.43
N GLU A 235 -17.82 5.47 4.89
CA GLU A 235 -16.47 6.04 5.04
C GLU A 235 -15.60 5.19 5.99
N GLN A 236 -16.14 4.76 7.12
CA GLN A 236 -15.43 3.90 8.07
C GLN A 236 -15.10 2.53 7.47
N LEU A 237 -16.02 1.91 6.72
CA LEU A 237 -15.76 0.64 6.04
C LEU A 237 -14.64 0.79 5.01
N THR A 238 -14.65 1.87 4.22
CA THR A 238 -13.56 2.15 3.26
C THR A 238 -12.21 2.24 3.96
N ALA A 239 -12.12 2.99 5.06
CA ALA A 239 -10.88 3.09 5.84
C ALA A 239 -10.41 1.72 6.40
N VAL A 240 -11.34 0.86 6.82
CA VAL A 240 -10.99 -0.49 7.29
C VAL A 240 -10.55 -1.40 6.13
N MET A 241 -11.16 -1.27 4.95
CA MET A 241 -10.75 -2.00 3.75
C MET A 241 -9.34 -1.62 3.30
N GLU A 242 -9.01 -0.32 3.31
CA GLU A 242 -7.67 0.18 2.99
C GLU A 242 -6.62 -0.34 3.98
N ASN A 243 -6.93 -0.31 5.29
CA ASN A 243 -6.06 -0.92 6.31
C ASN A 243 -5.88 -2.43 6.09
N THR A 244 -6.93 -3.13 5.68
CA THR A 244 -6.88 -4.56 5.37
C THR A 244 -5.95 -4.85 4.19
N ALA A 245 -5.96 -4.00 3.15
CA ALA A 245 -5.03 -4.09 2.03
C ALA A 245 -3.56 -3.92 2.46
N VAL A 246 -3.29 -2.97 3.37
CA VAL A 246 -1.94 -2.79 3.94
C VAL A 246 -1.49 -4.00 4.77
N ILE A 247 -2.40 -4.65 5.49
CA ILE A 247 -2.08 -5.89 6.22
C ILE A 247 -1.67 -6.99 5.24
N PHE A 248 -2.38 -7.17 4.12
CA PHE A 248 -1.98 -8.13 3.08
C PHE A 248 -0.58 -7.84 2.53
N GLU A 249 -0.27 -6.58 2.25
CA GLU A 249 1.06 -6.17 1.81
C GLU A 249 2.14 -6.54 2.86
N THR A 250 1.88 -6.19 4.11
CA THR A 250 2.80 -6.47 5.24
C THR A 250 3.02 -7.97 5.43
N LEU A 251 1.98 -8.79 5.21
CA LEU A 251 2.09 -10.25 5.24
C LEU A 251 2.97 -10.79 4.13
N ASP A 252 2.83 -10.29 2.90
CA ASP A 252 3.68 -10.70 1.78
C ASP A 252 5.14 -10.33 2.01
N LEU A 253 5.40 -9.11 2.48
CA LEU A 253 6.72 -8.65 2.91
C LEU A 253 7.33 -9.56 3.98
N SER A 254 6.55 -9.88 5.02
CA SER A 254 6.99 -10.75 6.12
C SER A 254 7.29 -12.17 5.64
N ASN A 255 6.45 -12.75 4.78
CA ASN A 255 6.72 -14.05 4.15
C ASN A 255 7.99 -14.01 3.27
N GLY A 256 8.24 -12.88 2.59
CA GLY A 256 9.48 -12.63 1.87
C GLY A 256 10.71 -12.71 2.78
N VAL A 257 10.72 -11.94 3.87
CA VAL A 257 11.80 -11.94 4.88
C VAL A 257 12.02 -13.34 5.45
N MET A 258 10.94 -14.03 5.79
CA MET A 258 10.98 -15.40 6.32
C MET A 258 11.66 -16.38 5.36
N ARG A 259 11.33 -16.34 4.07
CA ARG A 259 11.99 -17.16 3.05
C ARG A 259 13.49 -16.86 2.94
N ARG A 260 13.87 -15.58 3.06
CA ARG A 260 15.29 -15.16 3.03
C ARG A 260 16.07 -15.68 4.24
N ILE A 261 15.54 -15.50 5.46
CA ILE A 261 16.18 -16.04 6.68
C ILE A 261 16.27 -17.56 6.60
N HIS A 262 15.24 -18.24 6.12
CA HIS A 262 15.24 -19.68 5.92
C HIS A 262 16.37 -20.13 4.97
N SER A 263 16.50 -19.50 3.80
CA SER A 263 17.55 -19.82 2.83
C SER A 263 18.97 -19.64 3.41
N LYS A 264 19.20 -18.54 4.15
CA LYS A 264 20.49 -18.30 4.81
C LYS A 264 20.79 -19.34 5.89
N ASN A 265 19.79 -19.69 6.68
CA ASN A 265 19.94 -20.69 7.71
C ASN A 265 20.23 -22.09 7.11
N THR A 266 19.70 -22.38 5.92
CA THR A 266 20.08 -23.57 5.14
C THR A 266 21.58 -23.53 4.77
N ILE A 267 22.09 -22.41 4.25
CA ILE A 267 23.52 -22.25 3.96
C ILE A 267 24.37 -22.49 5.22
N ILE A 268 23.97 -21.92 6.37
CA ILE A 268 24.66 -22.12 7.65
C ILE A 268 24.70 -23.62 8.02
N ASN A 269 23.60 -24.35 7.87
CA ASN A 269 23.58 -25.79 8.14
C ASN A 269 24.49 -26.59 7.21
N GLU A 270 24.49 -26.28 5.91
CA GLU A 270 25.34 -26.97 4.95
C GLU A 270 26.83 -26.73 5.25
N VAL A 271 27.21 -25.51 5.63
CA VAL A 271 28.56 -25.18 6.09
C VAL A 271 28.93 -25.97 7.35
N VAL A 272 28.04 -26.01 8.34
CA VAL A 272 28.26 -26.74 9.59
C VAL A 272 28.37 -28.23 9.35
N GLU A 273 27.56 -28.80 8.46
CA GLU A 273 27.58 -30.22 8.10
C GLU A 273 28.89 -30.58 7.39
N ASP A 274 29.29 -29.83 6.36
CA ASP A 274 30.54 -30.05 5.65
C ASP A 274 31.76 -29.86 6.56
N THR A 275 31.73 -28.84 7.43
CA THR A 275 32.78 -28.61 8.44
C THR A 275 32.86 -29.78 9.42
N SER A 276 31.72 -30.27 9.92
CA SER A 276 31.67 -31.39 10.87
C SER A 276 32.17 -32.69 10.23
N LYS A 277 31.75 -33.00 8.99
CA LYS A 277 32.27 -34.13 8.20
C LYS A 277 33.78 -34.03 7.97
N GLY A 278 34.29 -32.82 7.73
CA GLY A 278 35.72 -32.57 7.59
C GLY A 278 36.49 -32.84 8.89
N LEU A 279 35.91 -32.42 10.02
CA LEU A 279 36.51 -32.64 11.33
C LEU A 279 36.46 -34.11 11.76
N GLU A 280 35.36 -34.84 11.51
CA GLU A 280 35.24 -36.27 11.85
C GLU A 280 36.29 -37.16 11.18
N LYS A 281 36.77 -36.76 10.00
CA LYS A 281 37.84 -37.48 9.28
C LYS A 281 39.23 -37.30 9.92
N ILE A 282 39.39 -36.42 10.90
CA ILE A 282 40.64 -36.24 11.63
C ILE A 282 40.81 -37.36 12.65
N ASP A 283 41.74 -38.27 12.37
CA ASP A 283 42.31 -39.12 13.42
C ASP A 283 43.45 -38.37 14.12
N ILE A 284 43.15 -37.86 15.32
CA ILE A 284 44.11 -37.13 16.17
C ILE A 284 45.27 -38.04 16.61
N GLN A 285 45.08 -39.36 16.60
CA GLN A 285 46.08 -40.36 16.98
C GLN A 285 46.89 -40.89 15.79
N ALA A 286 46.31 -40.98 14.58
CA ALA A 286 46.96 -41.58 13.41
C ALA A 286 47.60 -40.59 12.41
N ALA A 287 47.65 -39.30 12.73
CA ALA A 287 48.42 -38.30 11.96
C ALA A 287 47.95 -37.97 10.53
N ASP A 288 46.80 -38.47 10.08
CA ASP A 288 46.30 -38.17 8.73
C ASP A 288 45.56 -36.82 8.71
N ILE A 289 46.33 -35.74 8.77
CA ILE A 289 45.85 -34.36 8.65
C ILE A 289 45.37 -34.06 7.22
N HIS A 290 45.91 -34.76 6.22
CA HIS A 290 45.70 -34.44 4.82
C HIS A 290 44.24 -34.63 4.38
N SER A 291 43.53 -35.63 4.91
CA SER A 291 42.13 -35.88 4.59
C SER A 291 41.21 -34.74 5.02
N ALA A 292 41.46 -34.17 6.19
CA ALA A 292 40.66 -33.09 6.75
C ALA A 292 41.01 -31.72 6.19
N VAL A 293 42.29 -31.47 5.91
CA VAL A 293 42.72 -30.28 5.16
C VAL A 293 42.05 -30.24 3.80
N ARG A 294 42.02 -31.37 3.07
CA ARG A 294 41.29 -31.47 1.79
C ARG A 294 39.80 -31.20 1.96
N SER A 295 39.18 -31.70 3.03
CA SER A 295 37.76 -31.46 3.30
C SER A 295 37.48 -30.00 3.62
N MET A 296 38.31 -29.36 4.44
CA MET A 296 38.20 -27.94 4.80
C MET A 296 38.45 -27.04 3.58
N ASP A 297 39.46 -27.37 2.77
CA ASP A 297 39.73 -26.70 1.50
C ASP A 297 38.54 -26.81 0.54
N SER A 298 37.88 -27.98 0.50
CA SER A 298 36.63 -28.14 -0.26
C SER A 298 35.50 -27.26 0.28
N THR A 299 35.35 -27.12 1.60
CA THR A 299 34.33 -26.23 2.20
C THR A 299 34.62 -24.77 1.89
N LEU A 300 35.88 -24.33 2.07
CA LEU A 300 36.32 -22.98 1.72
C LEU A 300 36.08 -22.67 0.25
N LYS A 301 36.39 -23.60 -0.66
CA LYS A 301 36.09 -23.48 -2.09
C LYS A 301 34.60 -23.34 -2.40
N LYS A 302 33.73 -24.14 -1.76
CA LYS A 302 32.27 -24.00 -1.90
C LYS A 302 31.74 -22.67 -1.38
N LEU A 303 32.42 -22.10 -0.38
CA LEU A 303 32.12 -20.78 0.17
C LEU A 303 32.80 -19.63 -0.58
N TYR A 304 33.64 -19.93 -1.58
CA TYR A 304 34.47 -18.94 -2.27
C TYR A 304 35.36 -18.12 -1.33
N LEU A 305 35.76 -18.72 -0.21
CA LEU A 305 36.70 -18.13 0.73
C LEU A 305 38.12 -18.54 0.32
N VAL A 306 38.98 -17.54 0.11
CA VAL A 306 40.37 -17.76 -0.26
C VAL A 306 41.24 -17.66 1.00
N PRO A 307 41.89 -18.75 1.45
CA PRO A 307 42.69 -18.75 2.68
C PRO A 307 44.09 -18.14 2.51
N ASP A 308 44.43 -17.67 1.31
CA ASP A 308 45.70 -16.99 1.03
C ASP A 308 45.69 -15.57 1.58
N ALA A 309 46.67 -15.24 2.43
CA ALA A 309 46.83 -13.90 2.98
C ALA A 309 47.15 -12.85 1.90
N ALA A 310 47.73 -13.25 0.77
CA ALA A 310 48.04 -12.38 -0.36
C ALA A 310 46.87 -12.21 -1.35
N HIS A 311 45.72 -12.84 -1.07
CA HIS A 311 44.53 -12.72 -1.89
C HIS A 311 44.11 -11.25 -2.03
N ASP A 312 43.77 -10.87 -3.27
CA ASP A 312 43.27 -9.55 -3.63
C ASP A 312 42.14 -9.71 -4.63
N GLN A 313 41.01 -9.07 -4.37
CA GLN A 313 39.80 -9.28 -5.14
C GLN A 313 39.92 -8.75 -6.57
N LEU A 314 40.66 -7.66 -6.78
CA LEU A 314 40.88 -7.10 -8.12
C LEU A 314 41.71 -8.06 -8.98
N ASP A 315 42.75 -8.70 -8.43
CA ASP A 315 43.54 -9.69 -9.16
C ASP A 315 42.67 -10.90 -9.59
N ASP A 316 41.80 -11.39 -8.71
CA ASP A 316 40.88 -12.49 -9.02
C ASP A 316 39.91 -12.14 -10.16
N ILE A 317 39.38 -10.92 -10.17
CA ILE A 317 38.52 -10.41 -11.25
C ILE A 317 39.27 -10.35 -12.58
N LEU A 318 40.48 -9.80 -12.57
CA LEU A 318 41.32 -9.65 -13.77
C LEU A 318 41.75 -11.02 -14.30
N LEU A 319 42.12 -11.95 -13.42
CA LEU A 319 42.50 -13.32 -13.77
C LEU A 319 41.31 -14.10 -14.36
N ARG A 320 40.13 -13.96 -13.76
CA ARG A 320 38.89 -14.60 -14.23
C ARG A 320 38.36 -13.96 -15.52
N GLY A 321 38.71 -12.70 -15.79
CA GLY A 321 38.24 -11.93 -16.94
C GLY A 321 36.75 -11.54 -16.85
N LYS A 322 36.16 -11.58 -15.64
CA LYS A 322 34.74 -11.25 -15.42
C LYS A 322 34.56 -10.47 -14.12
N LEU A 323 33.81 -9.38 -14.15
CA LEU A 323 33.31 -8.66 -12.97
C LEU A 323 31.89 -9.15 -12.65
N ARG A 324 31.66 -9.71 -11.46
CA ARG A 324 30.34 -10.11 -10.98
C ARG A 324 29.68 -8.94 -10.27
N VAL A 325 28.56 -8.48 -10.80
CA VAL A 325 27.83 -7.31 -10.29
C VAL A 325 26.50 -7.78 -9.70
N ALA A 326 26.30 -7.60 -8.40
CA ALA A 326 24.99 -7.80 -7.76
C ALA A 326 24.03 -6.69 -8.21
N ILE A 327 22.85 -7.09 -8.68
CA ILE A 327 21.88 -6.16 -9.27
C ILE A 327 20.42 -6.62 -9.06
N GLU A 328 19.51 -5.67 -8.81
CA GLU A 328 18.06 -5.90 -8.79
C GLU A 328 17.52 -5.92 -10.23
N PRO A 329 16.93 -7.02 -10.72
CA PRO A 329 16.50 -7.12 -12.11
C PRO A 329 15.16 -6.45 -12.44
N ASN A 330 14.46 -5.85 -11.47
CA ASN A 330 13.12 -5.28 -11.67
C ASN A 330 13.02 -3.76 -11.46
N PHE A 331 14.13 -3.05 -11.28
CA PHE A 331 14.08 -1.58 -11.24
C PHE A 331 13.95 -1.01 -12.65
N VAL A 332 12.72 -0.72 -13.07
CA VAL A 332 12.44 -0.02 -14.33
C VAL A 332 13.27 1.26 -14.39
N GLY A 333 14.00 1.48 -15.49
CA GLY A 333 14.91 2.62 -15.67
C GLY A 333 16.35 2.42 -15.16
N LEU A 334 16.60 1.58 -14.14
CA LEU A 334 17.93 1.32 -13.57
C LEU A 334 18.50 -0.02 -14.02
N SER A 335 17.70 -1.07 -13.87
CA SER A 335 18.08 -2.47 -14.15
C SER A 335 16.83 -3.31 -14.32
N PHE A 336 16.38 -3.45 -15.56
CA PHE A 336 15.13 -4.14 -15.90
C PHE A 336 15.18 -4.81 -17.27
N ARG A 337 14.12 -5.56 -17.56
CA ARG A 337 13.84 -6.14 -18.88
C ARG A 337 12.48 -5.65 -19.37
N GLU A 338 12.37 -5.38 -20.67
CA GLU A 338 11.06 -5.13 -21.27
C GLU A 338 10.29 -6.44 -21.44
N LYS A 339 10.98 -7.54 -21.77
CA LYS A 339 10.39 -8.86 -21.94
C LYS A 339 11.20 -9.93 -21.23
N LEU A 340 10.49 -10.97 -20.78
CA LEU A 340 11.11 -12.13 -20.17
C LEU A 340 12.12 -12.76 -21.13
N GLY A 341 13.36 -12.98 -20.66
CA GLY A 341 14.44 -13.57 -21.44
C GLY A 341 15.33 -12.59 -22.20
N GLU A 342 15.01 -11.29 -22.24
CA GLU A 342 15.89 -10.26 -22.80
C GLU A 342 17.06 -9.94 -21.86
N PRO A 343 18.19 -9.39 -22.36
CA PRO A 343 19.26 -8.91 -21.49
C PRO A 343 18.79 -7.72 -20.64
N LEU A 344 19.35 -7.59 -19.45
CA LEU A 344 19.15 -6.41 -18.60
C LEU A 344 19.58 -5.13 -19.34
N LYS A 345 18.85 -4.06 -19.06
CA LYS A 345 19.15 -2.68 -19.46
C LYS A 345 18.73 -1.71 -18.37
N GLY A 346 19.21 -0.48 -18.48
CA GLY A 346 18.95 0.58 -17.52
C GLY A 346 20.24 1.30 -17.15
N MET A 347 20.12 2.33 -16.33
CA MET A 347 21.25 3.16 -15.92
C MET A 347 22.34 2.34 -15.22
N ASP A 348 21.99 1.55 -14.21
CA ASP A 348 22.97 0.77 -13.43
C ASP A 348 23.63 -0.31 -14.27
N VAL A 349 22.88 -0.91 -15.19
CA VAL A 349 23.41 -1.86 -16.17
C VAL A 349 24.46 -1.20 -17.07
N ASP A 350 24.18 0.00 -17.57
CA ASP A 350 25.10 0.74 -18.42
C ASP A 350 26.36 1.17 -17.66
N TYR A 351 26.21 1.64 -16.41
CA TYR A 351 27.33 1.95 -15.50
C TYR A 351 28.19 0.71 -15.18
N ALA A 352 27.56 -0.42 -14.85
CA ALA A 352 28.25 -1.67 -14.57
C ALA A 352 29.05 -2.18 -15.78
N LYS A 353 28.45 -2.13 -16.98
CA LYS A 353 29.15 -2.46 -18.23
C LYS A 353 30.29 -1.51 -18.52
N ALA A 354 30.14 -0.21 -18.27
CA ALA A 354 31.20 0.77 -18.44
C ALA A 354 32.37 0.53 -17.48
N PHE A 355 32.08 0.19 -16.22
CA PHE A 355 33.12 -0.15 -15.24
C PHE A 355 33.84 -1.46 -15.59
N ALA A 356 33.12 -2.49 -15.99
CA ALA A 356 33.73 -3.74 -16.46
C ALA A 356 34.66 -3.51 -17.67
N ARG A 357 34.25 -2.67 -18.64
CA ARG A 357 35.10 -2.26 -19.77
C ARG A 357 36.34 -1.49 -19.32
N PHE A 358 36.18 -0.59 -18.35
CA PHE A 358 37.31 0.16 -17.77
C PHE A 358 38.36 -0.76 -17.12
N LEU A 359 37.91 -1.87 -16.51
CA LEU A 359 38.79 -2.91 -15.98
C LEU A 359 39.32 -3.88 -17.06
N GLY A 360 38.74 -3.86 -18.26
CA GLY A 360 39.08 -4.75 -19.37
C GLY A 360 38.53 -6.19 -19.19
N VAL A 361 37.40 -6.34 -18.51
CA VAL A 361 36.74 -7.63 -18.22
C VAL A 361 35.29 -7.65 -18.70
N GLU A 362 34.69 -8.83 -18.82
CA GLU A 362 33.26 -8.97 -19.09
C GLU A 362 32.42 -8.65 -17.83
N CYS A 363 31.19 -8.17 -18.02
CA CYS A 363 30.24 -7.94 -16.93
C CYS A 363 29.30 -9.14 -16.78
N GLU A 364 29.25 -9.74 -15.59
CA GLU A 364 28.34 -10.83 -15.23
C GLU A 364 27.37 -10.32 -14.16
N PHE A 365 26.06 -10.37 -14.41
CA PHE A 365 25.05 -9.90 -13.46
C PHE A 365 24.59 -11.03 -12.54
N ILE A 366 24.63 -10.79 -11.23
CA ILE A 366 24.13 -11.68 -10.18
C ILE A 366 22.82 -11.10 -9.65
N GLU A 367 21.71 -11.56 -10.25
CA GLU A 367 20.38 -10.95 -10.03
C GLU A 367 19.69 -11.35 -8.71
N ALA A 368 19.45 -10.42 -7.82
CA ALA A 368 18.74 -10.70 -6.56
C ALA A 368 17.83 -9.53 -6.18
N PRO A 369 16.83 -9.74 -5.30
CA PRO A 369 16.10 -8.64 -4.68
C PRO A 369 17.06 -7.56 -4.17
N TRP A 370 16.72 -6.29 -4.35
CA TRP A 370 17.59 -5.15 -4.00
C TRP A 370 18.12 -5.21 -2.56
N ASP A 371 17.26 -5.57 -1.61
CA ASP A 371 17.62 -5.70 -0.18
C ASP A 371 18.62 -6.83 0.11
N MET A 372 18.84 -7.74 -0.85
CA MET A 372 19.82 -8.82 -0.77
C MET A 372 21.12 -8.50 -1.51
N CYS A 373 21.20 -7.44 -2.31
CA CYS A 373 22.37 -7.19 -3.15
C CYS A 373 23.66 -7.03 -2.34
N THR A 374 23.61 -6.34 -1.20
CA THR A 374 24.78 -6.16 -0.31
C THR A 374 25.24 -7.47 0.33
N GLU A 375 24.30 -8.37 0.62
CA GLU A 375 24.58 -9.68 1.20
C GLU A 375 25.37 -10.57 0.23
N LEU A 376 25.13 -10.40 -1.07
CA LEU A 376 25.83 -11.13 -2.13
C LEU A 376 27.34 -10.86 -2.18
N LEU A 377 27.81 -9.79 -1.55
CA LEU A 377 29.24 -9.49 -1.45
C LEU A 377 29.99 -10.44 -0.50
N THR A 378 29.25 -11.19 0.33
CA THR A 378 29.81 -12.12 1.32
C THR A 378 29.51 -13.58 1.01
N ALA A 379 28.37 -13.87 0.38
CA ALA A 379 27.97 -15.23 0.02
C ALA A 379 27.17 -15.25 -1.29
N GLY A 380 27.27 -16.32 -2.07
CA GLY A 380 26.41 -16.52 -3.24
C GLY A 380 24.94 -16.70 -2.85
N LYS A 381 24.04 -16.70 -3.85
CA LYS A 381 22.58 -16.89 -3.63
C LYS A 381 22.26 -18.24 -3.00
N ARG A 382 23.08 -19.25 -3.30
CA ARG A 382 23.00 -20.60 -2.76
C ARG A 382 24.38 -21.07 -2.33
N TYR A 383 24.43 -22.05 -1.45
CA TYR A 383 25.69 -22.68 -1.07
C TYR A 383 26.37 -23.30 -2.31
N GLY A 384 27.66 -23.03 -2.48
CA GLY A 384 28.40 -23.46 -3.67
C GLY A 384 28.29 -22.54 -4.87
N GLU A 385 27.53 -21.44 -4.80
CA GLU A 385 27.51 -20.39 -5.82
C GLU A 385 28.43 -19.22 -5.45
N PRO A 386 29.05 -18.55 -6.44
CA PRO A 386 29.97 -17.46 -6.17
C PRO A 386 29.27 -16.21 -5.63
N PRO A 387 29.94 -15.46 -4.72
CA PRO A 387 29.50 -14.11 -4.35
C PRO A 387 29.68 -13.14 -5.53
N ALA A 388 29.01 -11.99 -5.41
CA ALA A 388 29.26 -10.85 -6.26
C ALA A 388 30.54 -10.13 -5.84
N ASP A 389 31.19 -9.45 -6.80
CA ASP A 389 32.38 -8.68 -6.51
C ASP A 389 32.05 -7.27 -6.02
N ILE A 390 31.00 -6.68 -6.60
CA ILE A 390 30.56 -5.31 -6.38
C ILE A 390 29.04 -5.22 -6.53
N VAL A 391 28.41 -4.28 -5.81
CA VAL A 391 27.00 -3.90 -5.99
C VAL A 391 26.95 -2.63 -6.83
N ILE A 392 26.17 -2.66 -7.91
CA ILE A 392 25.81 -1.49 -8.73
C ILE A 392 24.32 -1.62 -9.03
N SER A 393 23.50 -1.12 -8.11
CA SER A 393 22.06 -1.38 -8.10
C SER A 393 21.32 -0.34 -7.26
N ALA A 394 21.43 0.94 -7.61
CA ALA A 394 20.79 2.05 -6.91
C ALA A 394 20.91 1.95 -5.39
N LEU A 395 22.16 1.85 -4.92
CA LEU A 395 22.46 1.66 -3.50
C LEU A 395 22.81 3.01 -2.86
N PRO A 396 21.90 3.61 -2.08
CA PRO A 396 22.25 4.70 -1.21
C PRO A 396 23.10 4.15 -0.04
N PRO A 397 24.16 4.87 0.36
CA PRO A 397 24.98 4.46 1.48
C PRO A 397 24.19 4.56 2.81
N SER A 398 24.35 3.58 3.70
CA SER A 398 23.66 3.55 4.99
C SER A 398 24.45 2.76 6.03
N ALA A 399 24.35 3.18 7.30
CA ALA A 399 24.96 2.48 8.43
C ALA A 399 24.25 1.16 8.78
N GLU A 400 23.07 0.91 8.21
CA GLU A 400 22.31 -0.33 8.45
C GLU A 400 22.91 -1.54 7.73
N TYR A 401 23.72 -1.31 6.70
CA TYR A 401 24.38 -2.39 5.97
C TYR A 401 25.68 -2.81 6.66
N ASP A 402 25.74 -4.07 7.08
CA ASP A 402 26.89 -4.61 7.79
C ASP A 402 28.03 -5.00 6.83
N ASN A 403 29.27 -4.71 7.24
CA ASN A 403 30.49 -5.07 6.52
C ASN A 403 30.53 -4.62 5.05
N ILE A 404 30.06 -3.40 4.78
CA ILE A 404 30.08 -2.76 3.44
C ILE A 404 31.02 -1.55 3.42
N ALA A 405 31.70 -1.35 2.29
CA ALA A 405 32.45 -0.14 1.98
C ALA A 405 31.96 0.50 0.68
N TYR A 406 31.84 1.82 0.68
CA TYR A 406 31.21 2.60 -0.39
C TYR A 406 32.23 3.36 -1.25
N SER A 407 31.93 3.44 -2.54
CA SER A 407 32.63 4.34 -3.46
C SER A 407 32.15 5.78 -3.27
N GLU A 408 32.82 6.72 -3.92
CA GLU A 408 32.23 8.03 -4.20
C GLU A 408 30.92 7.87 -5.00
N ALA A 409 30.07 8.90 -5.01
CA ALA A 409 28.82 8.88 -5.77
C ALA A 409 29.10 8.66 -7.27
N TYR A 410 28.56 7.57 -7.85
CA TYR A 410 28.68 7.31 -9.29
C TYR A 410 27.67 8.10 -10.11
N THR A 411 26.50 8.41 -9.52
CA THR A 411 25.46 9.24 -10.13
C THR A 411 24.72 10.04 -9.07
N TYR A 412 24.11 11.15 -9.51
CA TYR A 412 23.16 11.94 -8.73
C TYR A 412 21.81 11.95 -9.45
N LEU A 413 20.75 12.17 -8.70
CA LEU A 413 19.38 12.14 -9.19
C LEU A 413 18.45 12.98 -8.32
N HIS A 414 17.24 13.24 -8.81
CA HIS A 414 16.20 13.89 -8.00
C HIS A 414 15.29 12.84 -7.37
N TRP A 415 14.82 13.11 -6.15
CA TRP A 415 13.72 12.37 -5.55
C TRP A 415 12.42 13.10 -5.92
N VAL A 416 11.51 12.43 -6.60
CA VAL A 416 10.35 13.04 -7.25
C VAL A 416 9.05 12.45 -6.75
N LEU A 417 7.96 13.20 -6.97
CA LEU A 417 6.61 12.69 -6.83
C LEU A 417 6.11 12.26 -8.19
N ALA A 418 5.45 11.11 -8.24
CA ALA A 418 4.67 10.67 -9.39
C ALA A 418 3.19 10.65 -9.03
N ARG A 419 2.35 10.87 -10.04
CA ARG A 419 0.89 10.84 -9.95
C ARG A 419 0.29 10.15 -11.17
N ARG A 420 -1.01 9.86 -11.12
CA ARG A 420 -1.76 9.45 -12.32
C ARG A 420 -1.85 10.60 -13.32
N LYS A 421 -1.71 10.29 -14.61
CA LYS A 421 -1.72 11.30 -15.67
C LYS A 421 -3.04 12.05 -15.69
N GLY A 422 -2.99 13.38 -15.65
CA GLY A 422 -4.16 14.24 -15.67
C GLY A 422 -4.81 14.47 -14.30
N ASP A 423 -4.30 13.87 -13.22
CA ASP A 423 -4.73 14.18 -11.86
C ASP A 423 -4.13 15.52 -11.40
N ASN A 424 -4.86 16.62 -11.63
CA ASN A 424 -4.40 17.96 -11.27
C ASN A 424 -4.57 18.29 -9.79
N ASN A 425 -4.98 17.35 -8.95
CA ASN A 425 -5.12 17.58 -7.51
C ASN A 425 -3.80 17.45 -6.76
N ILE A 426 -2.76 16.88 -7.37
CA ILE A 426 -1.45 16.63 -6.73
C ILE A 426 -0.34 17.27 -7.58
N ASN A 427 0.08 18.50 -7.26
CA ASN A 427 1.14 19.21 -7.99
C ASN A 427 2.36 19.54 -7.12
N ARG A 428 2.24 19.38 -5.81
CA ARG A 428 3.28 19.68 -4.82
C ARG A 428 3.05 18.84 -3.56
N LEU A 429 4.03 18.83 -2.66
CA LEU A 429 3.99 18.07 -1.42
C LEU A 429 2.78 18.42 -0.55
N GLU A 430 2.40 19.71 -0.50
CA GLU A 430 1.27 20.18 0.32
C GLU A 430 -0.08 19.61 -0.10
N ASP A 431 -0.18 19.10 -1.33
CA ASP A 431 -1.42 18.51 -1.85
C ASP A 431 -1.57 17.03 -1.45
N LEU A 432 -0.62 16.47 -0.68
CA LEU A 432 -0.65 15.10 -0.18
C LEU A 432 -1.44 14.95 1.14
N ASP A 433 -1.99 16.04 1.69
CA ASP A 433 -2.81 15.99 2.90
C ASP A 433 -4.07 15.13 2.67
N GLY A 434 -4.28 14.14 3.52
CA GLY A 434 -5.36 13.15 3.39
C GLY A 434 -5.20 12.20 2.19
N LYS A 435 -3.98 12.02 1.66
CA LYS A 435 -3.71 11.09 0.54
C LYS A 435 -3.04 9.80 0.99
N VAL A 436 -3.24 8.75 0.20
CA VAL A 436 -2.48 7.51 0.31
C VAL A 436 -1.23 7.62 -0.55
N VAL A 437 -0.04 7.57 0.06
CA VAL A 437 1.24 7.72 -0.65
C VAL A 437 2.00 6.40 -0.67
N GLY A 438 2.49 6.01 -1.84
CA GLY A 438 3.43 4.90 -1.99
C GLY A 438 4.88 5.37 -1.93
N ILE A 439 5.77 4.57 -1.33
CA ILE A 439 7.23 4.74 -1.42
C ILE A 439 7.92 3.39 -1.58
N ILE A 440 9.19 3.42 -1.98
CA ILE A 440 10.06 2.25 -1.85
C ILE A 440 10.37 2.05 -0.36
N ASN A 441 10.46 0.80 0.07
CA ASN A 441 10.87 0.42 1.43
C ASN A 441 12.38 0.61 1.65
N ASP A 442 12.81 1.87 1.57
CA ASP A 442 14.18 2.35 1.82
C ASP A 442 14.13 3.31 3.02
N PRO A 443 14.87 3.06 4.12
CA PRO A 443 14.95 3.97 5.27
C PRO A 443 15.17 5.44 4.88
N ALA A 444 15.96 5.71 3.85
CA ALA A 444 16.20 7.08 3.41
C ALA A 444 15.00 7.70 2.70
N ALA A 445 14.18 6.91 1.98
CA ALA A 445 12.91 7.38 1.42
C ALA A 445 11.94 7.83 2.52
N PHE A 446 11.86 7.10 3.64
CA PHE A 446 11.08 7.53 4.81
C PHE A 446 11.63 8.85 5.36
N GLN A 447 12.95 8.95 5.56
CA GLN A 447 13.58 10.14 6.11
C GLN A 447 13.30 11.40 5.27
N VAL A 448 13.36 11.29 3.93
CA VAL A 448 13.03 12.40 3.01
C VAL A 448 11.61 12.93 3.26
N LEU A 449 10.64 12.03 3.42
CA LEU A 449 9.26 12.44 3.70
C LEU A 449 9.12 13.07 5.10
N GLU A 450 9.77 12.50 6.11
CA GLU A 450 9.75 13.05 7.47
C GLU A 450 10.32 14.46 7.54
N ASP A 451 11.46 14.69 6.89
CA ASP A 451 12.18 15.97 6.82
C ASP A 451 11.38 17.04 6.09
N ARG A 452 10.56 16.63 5.11
CA ARG A 452 9.62 17.53 4.43
C ARG A 452 8.37 17.82 5.26
N GLY A 453 8.18 17.14 6.38
CA GLY A 453 7.08 17.39 7.33
C GLY A 453 5.84 16.54 7.07
N LEU A 454 5.96 15.45 6.32
CA LEU A 454 4.87 14.49 6.12
C LEU A 454 4.76 13.59 7.36
N ARG A 455 3.54 13.30 7.75
CA ARG A 455 3.22 12.46 8.91
C ARG A 455 2.21 11.40 8.50
N TRP A 456 2.42 10.19 8.99
CA TRP A 456 1.54 9.04 8.83
C TRP A 456 1.45 8.32 10.17
N SER A 457 0.70 7.22 10.23
CA SER A 457 0.35 6.50 11.46
C SER A 457 1.54 6.21 12.39
N SER A 458 2.72 5.83 11.86
CA SER A 458 3.86 5.46 12.72
C SER A 458 4.67 6.64 13.25
N ASN A 459 4.50 7.84 12.71
CA ASN A 459 5.27 9.02 13.10
C ASN A 459 4.43 10.27 13.38
N GLU A 460 3.11 10.12 13.54
CA GLU A 460 2.16 11.23 13.68
C GLU A 460 2.56 12.24 14.77
N SER A 461 3.16 11.77 15.86
CA SER A 461 3.60 12.59 17.00
C SER A 461 4.94 13.31 16.81
N LYS A 462 5.68 13.05 15.73
CA LYS A 462 6.97 13.73 15.48
C LYS A 462 6.76 15.22 15.20
N ALA A 463 7.49 16.07 15.94
CA ALA A 463 7.43 17.53 15.78
C ALA A 463 7.77 17.97 14.34
N GLY A 464 7.21 19.11 13.88
CA GLY A 464 7.45 19.64 12.53
C GLY A 464 6.53 19.08 11.43
N GLY A 465 5.55 18.25 11.80
CA GLY A 465 4.53 17.75 10.88
C GLY A 465 3.63 18.87 10.35
N ARG A 466 3.46 18.91 9.03
CA ARG A 466 2.64 19.90 8.30
C ARG A 466 1.61 19.28 7.37
N ILE A 467 1.85 18.04 6.94
CA ILE A 467 1.01 17.29 5.99
C ILE A 467 0.71 15.95 6.66
N LYS A 468 -0.57 15.62 6.81
CA LYS A 468 -1.01 14.34 7.38
C LYS A 468 -1.50 13.45 6.25
N LEU A 469 -0.73 12.41 5.97
CA LEU A 469 -1.14 11.35 5.06
C LEU A 469 -2.25 10.54 5.69
N ASP A 470 -3.20 10.10 4.87
CA ASP A 470 -4.18 9.12 5.30
C ASP A 470 -3.49 7.77 5.51
N ASN A 471 -2.59 7.41 4.58
CA ASN A 471 -1.73 6.25 4.73
C ASN A 471 -0.40 6.36 3.97
N LEU A 472 0.59 5.60 4.40
CA LEU A 472 1.88 5.45 3.73
C LEU A 472 2.15 3.96 3.50
N ILE A 473 2.30 3.57 2.23
CA ILE A 473 2.54 2.17 1.84
C ILE A 473 3.98 2.05 1.33
N ALA A 474 4.77 1.20 1.98
CA ALA A 474 6.14 0.92 1.60
C ALA A 474 6.25 -0.38 0.80
N TYR A 475 6.76 -0.30 -0.43
CA TYR A 475 6.88 -1.43 -1.34
C TYR A 475 8.32 -1.95 -1.37
N SER A 476 8.49 -3.25 -1.11
CA SER A 476 9.80 -3.92 -1.34
C SER A 476 9.86 -4.61 -2.70
N ASP A 477 8.71 -4.99 -3.27
CA ASP A 477 8.62 -5.56 -4.62
C ASP A 477 8.56 -4.45 -5.67
N GLN A 478 9.68 -4.26 -6.37
CA GLN A 478 9.84 -3.22 -7.39
C GLN A 478 8.96 -3.45 -8.63
N SER A 479 8.46 -4.67 -8.85
CA SER A 479 7.58 -4.96 -9.99
C SER A 479 6.19 -4.35 -9.85
N ARG A 480 5.82 -3.89 -8.64
CA ARG A 480 4.46 -3.43 -8.32
C ARG A 480 4.33 -1.91 -8.24
N ILE A 481 5.42 -1.18 -8.06
CA ILE A 481 5.41 0.26 -7.73
C ILE A 481 4.71 1.11 -8.81
N HIS A 482 4.90 0.81 -10.10
CA HIS A 482 4.22 1.56 -11.17
C HIS A 482 2.74 1.21 -11.30
N ASN A 483 2.39 -0.07 -11.15
CA ASN A 483 1.01 -0.55 -11.24
C ASN A 483 0.17 -0.02 -10.07
N CYS A 484 0.71 0.01 -8.85
CA CYS A 484 -0.05 0.51 -7.70
C CYS A 484 -0.50 1.96 -7.89
N LEU A 485 0.32 2.82 -8.50
CA LEU A 485 -0.06 4.19 -8.83
C LEU A 485 -1.04 4.25 -10.01
N ALA A 486 -0.75 3.50 -11.08
CA ALA A 486 -1.56 3.49 -12.29
C ALA A 486 -2.98 2.95 -12.06
N ASP A 487 -3.12 1.94 -11.21
CA ASP A 487 -4.38 1.26 -10.89
C ASP A 487 -5.17 1.96 -9.78
N GLY A 488 -4.60 2.99 -9.14
CA GLY A 488 -5.29 3.78 -8.11
C GLY A 488 -5.18 3.23 -6.69
N VAL A 489 -4.26 2.31 -6.41
CA VAL A 489 -3.99 1.79 -5.05
C VAL A 489 -3.39 2.88 -4.16
N VAL A 490 -2.54 3.74 -4.72
CA VAL A 490 -2.01 4.93 -4.05
C VAL A 490 -2.31 6.17 -4.89
N ASP A 491 -2.50 7.33 -4.27
CA ASP A 491 -2.77 8.60 -4.95
C ASP A 491 -1.52 9.20 -5.60
N ALA A 492 -0.38 9.07 -4.91
CA ALA A 492 0.91 9.53 -5.37
C ALA A 492 2.00 8.54 -4.96
N PHE A 493 3.15 8.62 -5.62
CA PHE A 493 4.29 7.78 -5.31
C PHE A 493 5.58 8.62 -5.20
N GLY A 494 6.28 8.53 -4.08
CA GLY A 494 7.58 9.18 -3.85
C GLY A 494 8.75 8.25 -4.19
N VAL A 495 9.65 8.67 -5.09
CA VAL A 495 10.65 7.77 -5.67
C VAL A 495 11.81 8.50 -6.33
N ASP A 496 12.92 7.78 -6.51
CA ASP A 496 14.04 8.21 -7.34
C ASP A 496 13.64 8.40 -8.81
N LEU A 497 13.99 9.56 -9.38
CA LEU A 497 13.62 9.96 -10.74
C LEU A 497 13.87 8.87 -11.81
N PRO A 498 15.05 8.22 -11.89
CA PRO A 498 15.31 7.23 -12.94
C PRO A 498 14.28 6.09 -12.96
N ILE A 499 13.71 5.75 -11.80
CA ILE A 499 12.77 4.63 -11.65
C ILE A 499 11.45 4.90 -12.39
N TYR A 500 11.00 6.16 -12.38
CA TYR A 500 9.76 6.57 -13.03
C TYR A 500 9.97 7.25 -14.37
N TYR A 501 11.16 7.79 -14.64
CA TYR A 501 11.44 8.55 -15.86
C TYR A 501 11.19 7.70 -17.11
N TRP A 502 11.79 6.50 -17.18
CA TRP A 502 11.54 5.61 -18.32
C TRP A 502 10.07 5.19 -18.40
N ALA A 503 9.45 4.90 -17.25
CA ALA A 503 8.06 4.44 -17.18
C ALA A 503 7.06 5.50 -17.69
N CYS A 504 7.32 6.78 -17.41
CA CYS A 504 6.50 7.91 -17.83
C CYS A 504 6.79 8.36 -19.26
N GLU A 505 8.06 8.49 -19.65
CA GLU A 505 8.46 9.19 -20.88
C GLU A 505 8.66 8.26 -22.08
N ASN A 506 8.92 6.96 -21.87
CA ASN A 506 9.17 6.06 -22.99
C ASN A 506 7.86 5.57 -23.62
N PRO A 507 7.60 5.78 -24.92
CA PRO A 507 6.37 5.30 -25.57
C PRO A 507 6.18 3.78 -25.54
N GLY A 508 7.25 3.00 -25.36
CA GLY A 508 7.20 1.54 -25.19
C GLY A 508 6.86 1.07 -23.78
N SER A 509 6.77 1.98 -22.81
CA SER A 509 6.39 1.66 -21.42
C SER A 509 4.89 1.35 -21.32
N PRO A 510 4.47 0.27 -20.63
CA PRO A 510 3.07 -0.03 -20.32
C PRO A 510 2.34 1.06 -19.51
N TRP A 511 3.11 1.95 -18.88
CA TRP A 511 2.64 3.04 -18.02
C TRP A 511 2.71 4.41 -18.71
N HIS A 512 3.26 4.47 -19.92
CA HIS A 512 3.27 5.68 -20.72
C HIS A 512 1.83 6.18 -20.92
N GLY A 513 1.58 7.44 -20.56
CA GLY A 513 0.24 8.01 -20.65
C GLY A 513 -0.71 7.63 -19.51
N LYS A 514 -0.29 6.82 -18.52
CA LYS A 514 -1.09 6.47 -17.34
C LYS A 514 -0.61 7.18 -16.07
N ILE A 515 0.69 7.37 -15.95
CA ILE A 515 1.33 8.06 -14.83
C ILE A 515 2.28 9.13 -15.36
N GLU A 516 2.54 10.15 -14.55
CA GLU A 516 3.45 11.25 -14.87
C GLU A 516 4.22 11.71 -13.64
N ILE A 517 5.41 12.28 -13.87
CA ILE A 517 6.25 12.86 -12.82
C ILE A 517 5.82 14.29 -12.57
N VAL A 518 5.64 14.64 -11.30
CA VAL A 518 5.46 16.01 -10.86
C VAL A 518 6.82 16.73 -10.89
N PRO A 519 6.96 17.84 -11.64
CA PRO A 519 8.25 18.52 -11.76
C PRO A 519 8.81 19.01 -10.42
N GLY A 520 10.10 18.77 -10.19
CA GLY A 520 10.84 19.28 -9.03
C GLY A 520 11.70 18.22 -8.35
N ASN A 521 12.33 18.60 -7.24
CA ASN A 521 13.02 17.69 -6.33
C ASN A 521 12.42 17.85 -4.92
N ILE A 522 11.93 16.75 -4.37
CA ILE A 522 11.42 16.65 -2.99
C ILE A 522 12.57 16.43 -2.00
N ALA A 523 13.75 15.97 -2.41
CA ALA A 523 14.89 16.04 -1.51
C ALA A 523 15.41 17.50 -1.44
N GLN A 524 16.06 17.91 -0.34
CA GLN A 524 16.67 19.26 -0.27
C GLN A 524 17.87 19.38 -1.20
N GLN A 525 18.58 18.28 -1.43
CA GLN A 525 19.70 18.15 -2.35
C GLN A 525 19.44 16.96 -3.28
N PRO A 526 20.11 16.85 -4.44
CA PRO A 526 20.03 15.66 -5.26
C PRO A 526 20.44 14.43 -4.47
N TYR A 527 19.67 13.35 -4.60
CA TYR A 527 20.02 12.05 -4.05
C TYR A 527 21.14 11.42 -4.88
N TYR A 528 21.74 10.34 -4.39
CA TYR A 528 22.91 9.73 -5.03
C TYR A 528 23.03 8.25 -4.73
N TYR A 529 23.73 7.57 -5.62
CA TYR A 529 24.05 6.15 -5.45
C TYR A 529 25.56 5.94 -5.45
N THR A 530 25.95 4.89 -4.73
CA THR A 530 27.34 4.44 -4.60
C THR A 530 27.48 3.03 -5.14
N MET A 531 28.68 2.69 -5.60
CA MET A 531 29.07 1.29 -5.74
C MET A 531 29.50 0.79 -4.37
N ALA A 532 29.27 -0.48 -4.09
CA ALA A 532 29.66 -1.07 -2.81
C ALA A 532 30.43 -2.38 -2.98
N VAL A 533 31.43 -2.58 -2.14
CA VAL A 533 32.21 -3.82 -2.01
C VAL A 533 32.12 -4.31 -0.56
N ASN A 534 32.53 -5.55 -0.30
CA ASN A 534 32.66 -6.01 1.09
C ASN A 534 33.77 -5.20 1.81
N ALA A 535 33.60 -5.00 3.11
CA ALA A 535 34.52 -4.20 3.92
C ALA A 535 35.80 -4.96 4.33
N TRP A 536 36.31 -5.86 3.49
CA TRP A 536 37.56 -6.57 3.75
C TRP A 536 38.74 -5.86 3.10
N GLY A 537 39.93 -5.96 3.71
CA GLY A 537 41.15 -5.36 3.17
C GLY A 537 41.46 -5.82 1.72
N SER A 538 41.11 -7.06 1.37
CA SER A 538 41.26 -7.62 0.01
C SER A 538 40.46 -6.89 -1.07
N SER A 539 39.47 -6.07 -0.69
CA SER A 539 38.61 -5.32 -1.60
C SER A 539 39.07 -3.88 -1.84
N TYR A 540 40.11 -3.43 -1.12
CA TYR A 540 40.66 -2.07 -1.24
C TYR A 540 40.96 -1.68 -2.69
N ARG A 541 41.75 -2.50 -3.41
CA ARG A 541 42.18 -2.17 -4.78
C ARG A 541 41.00 -2.10 -5.75
N LEU A 542 39.97 -2.94 -5.57
CA LEU A 542 38.75 -2.89 -6.37
C LEU A 542 37.98 -1.57 -6.12
N LEU A 543 37.82 -1.17 -4.86
CA LEU A 543 37.12 0.07 -4.52
C LEU A 543 37.88 1.32 -5.00
N ALA A 544 39.20 1.33 -4.84
CA ALA A 544 40.06 2.39 -5.38
C ALA A 544 39.90 2.51 -6.90
N LYS A 545 39.82 1.37 -7.62
CA LYS A 545 39.54 1.37 -9.06
C LYS A 545 38.14 1.84 -9.42
N ALA A 546 37.14 1.54 -8.61
CA ALA A 546 35.81 2.10 -8.78
C ALA A 546 35.83 3.64 -8.65
N ASN A 547 36.56 4.18 -7.67
CA ASN A 547 36.71 5.63 -7.50
C ASN A 547 37.50 6.29 -8.65
N GLU A 548 38.59 5.66 -9.12
CA GLU A 548 39.29 6.11 -10.32
C GLU A 548 38.37 6.13 -11.55
N PHE A 549 37.60 5.06 -11.74
CA PHE A 549 36.60 4.97 -12.82
C PHE A 549 35.57 6.08 -12.69
N ILE A 550 34.98 6.31 -11.51
CA ILE A 550 33.97 7.34 -11.30
C ILE A 550 34.53 8.74 -11.62
N ALA A 551 35.75 9.05 -11.17
CA ALA A 551 36.41 10.32 -11.44
C ALA A 551 36.68 10.53 -12.95
N TRP A 552 37.07 9.48 -13.65
CA TRP A 552 37.28 9.49 -15.10
C TRP A 552 35.96 9.55 -15.88
N PHE A 553 34.97 8.74 -15.50
CA PHE A 553 33.70 8.55 -16.21
C PHE A 553 32.81 9.78 -16.13
N LYS A 554 32.85 10.52 -15.01
CA LYS A 554 32.17 11.82 -14.86
C LYS A 554 32.53 12.83 -15.96
N GLN A 555 33.72 12.70 -16.55
CA GLN A 555 34.22 13.58 -17.62
C GLN A 555 33.89 13.05 -19.02
N GLN A 556 33.41 11.81 -19.15
CA GLN A 556 33.16 11.18 -20.44
C GLN A 556 31.80 11.61 -21.02
N PRO A 557 31.70 11.79 -22.36
CA PRO A 557 30.42 12.04 -23.02
C PRO A 557 29.41 10.90 -22.82
N GLU A 558 29.90 9.66 -22.70
CA GLU A 558 29.07 8.46 -22.48
C GLU A 558 28.19 8.61 -21.23
N ARG A 559 28.76 9.08 -20.11
CA ARG A 559 28.01 9.31 -18.86
C ARG A 559 26.83 10.25 -19.07
N LYS A 560 27.02 11.36 -19.79
CA LYS A 560 25.94 12.31 -20.11
C LYS A 560 24.85 11.67 -20.96
N GLN A 561 25.22 10.81 -21.92
CA GLN A 561 24.25 10.10 -22.77
C GLN A 561 23.43 9.07 -21.99
N ILE A 562 24.07 8.34 -21.07
CA ILE A 562 23.40 7.38 -20.17
C ILE A 562 22.37 8.12 -19.30
N GLU A 563 22.77 9.19 -18.62
CA GLU A 563 21.85 9.91 -17.72
C GLU A 563 20.75 10.65 -18.49
N GLN A 564 21.05 11.21 -19.67
CA GLN A 564 20.03 11.78 -20.56
C GLN A 564 18.97 10.74 -20.95
N ARG A 565 19.38 9.49 -21.21
CA ARG A 565 18.48 8.40 -21.60
C ARG A 565 17.59 7.95 -20.44
N TRP A 566 18.15 7.81 -19.25
CA TRP A 566 17.48 7.14 -18.14
C TRP A 566 16.83 8.08 -17.11
N GLN A 567 17.26 9.34 -17.04
CA GLN A 567 16.68 10.33 -16.13
C GLN A 567 16.49 11.73 -16.75
N GLY A 568 16.68 11.86 -18.07
CA GLY A 568 16.35 13.07 -18.83
C GLY A 568 17.36 14.20 -18.78
N ALA A 569 18.30 14.18 -17.83
CA ALA A 569 19.43 15.09 -17.80
C ALA A 569 20.53 14.54 -16.89
N ALA A 570 21.76 14.99 -17.08
CA ALA A 570 22.82 14.72 -16.12
C ALA A 570 22.65 15.60 -14.88
N VAL A 571 22.66 14.99 -13.69
CA VAL A 571 22.53 15.70 -12.41
C VAL A 571 23.91 15.81 -11.75
N THR A 572 24.14 16.89 -11.02
CA THR A 572 25.37 17.13 -10.26
C THR A 572 25.03 17.35 -8.81
N GLY A 573 25.75 16.68 -7.92
CA GLY A 573 25.73 16.94 -6.48
C GLY A 573 27.13 16.91 -5.91
N ASN A 574 27.23 17.22 -4.62
CA ASN A 574 28.47 17.29 -3.86
C ASN A 574 28.44 16.47 -2.57
N ILE A 575 27.32 15.82 -2.25
CA ILE A 575 27.19 14.94 -1.09
C ILE A 575 27.90 13.61 -1.33
N SER A 576 28.45 13.06 -0.26
CA SER A 576 29.21 11.82 -0.25
C SER A 576 28.72 10.91 0.86
N TYR A 577 29.03 9.62 0.78
CA TYR A 577 28.77 8.65 1.86
C TYR A 577 29.36 9.08 3.21
N ARG A 578 30.33 10.01 3.20
CA ARG A 578 30.92 10.61 4.41
C ARG A 578 29.99 11.59 5.13
N ASP A 579 28.99 12.11 4.44
CA ASP A 579 27.98 12.99 5.03
C ASP A 579 26.87 12.18 5.72
N GLU A 580 26.81 10.86 5.49
CA GLU A 580 25.88 9.95 6.15
C GLU A 580 26.29 9.65 7.60
N PRO A 581 25.32 9.40 8.49
CA PRO A 581 25.60 8.98 9.85
C PRO A 581 26.31 7.62 9.89
N GLY A 582 27.04 7.36 10.99
CA GLY A 582 27.63 6.04 11.27
C GLY A 582 29.09 5.85 10.86
N ASN A 583 29.76 6.89 10.37
CA ASN A 583 31.17 6.83 9.93
C ASN A 583 31.39 5.70 8.91
N LEU A 584 30.63 5.74 7.83
CA LEU A 584 30.64 4.71 6.80
C LEU A 584 32.05 4.52 6.20
N MET A 585 32.39 3.27 5.91
CA MET A 585 33.69 2.92 5.36
C MET A 585 33.76 3.24 3.86
N GLY A 586 34.90 3.76 3.42
CA GLY A 586 35.23 3.88 2.00
C GLY A 586 36.68 3.51 1.73
N GLU A 587 37.25 4.10 0.67
CA GLU A 587 38.58 3.74 0.18
C GLU A 587 39.69 3.93 1.24
N ALA A 588 39.67 5.02 2.00
CA ALA A 588 40.73 5.33 2.97
C ALA A 588 40.74 4.34 4.14
N GLU A 589 39.55 3.96 4.62
CA GLU A 589 39.37 2.98 5.68
C GLU A 589 39.80 1.57 5.19
N LEU A 590 39.38 1.18 3.99
CA LEU A 590 39.83 -0.08 3.38
C LEU A 590 41.33 -0.12 3.14
N LYS A 591 41.93 0.98 2.69
CA LYS A 591 43.38 1.09 2.52
C LYS A 591 44.11 0.83 3.83
N SER A 592 43.64 1.43 4.92
CA SER A 592 44.23 1.25 6.24
C SER A 592 44.14 -0.21 6.70
N LEU A 593 43.00 -0.87 6.46
CA LEU A 593 42.82 -2.31 6.73
C LEU A 593 43.75 -3.17 5.88
N TYR A 594 43.87 -2.86 4.59
CA TYR A 594 44.76 -3.55 3.66
C TYR A 594 46.24 -3.43 4.08
N GLU A 595 46.71 -2.21 4.39
CA GLU A 595 48.09 -1.96 4.82
C GLU A 595 48.39 -2.64 6.16
N ALA A 596 47.45 -2.61 7.12
CA ALA A 596 47.58 -3.33 8.37
C ALA A 596 47.63 -4.85 8.18
N HIS A 597 46.85 -5.39 7.25
CA HIS A 597 46.88 -6.80 6.87
C HIS A 597 48.21 -7.17 6.20
N CYS A 598 48.70 -6.36 5.26
CA CYS A 598 50.01 -6.56 4.64
C CYS A 598 51.13 -6.56 5.68
N LEU A 599 51.14 -5.61 6.61
CA LEU A 599 52.12 -5.55 7.69
C LEU A 599 52.04 -6.79 8.60
N LYS A 600 50.83 -7.23 8.95
CA LYS A 600 50.59 -8.41 9.80
C LYS A 600 51.12 -9.69 9.17
N PHE A 601 51.08 -9.80 7.84
CA PHE A 601 51.48 -11.00 7.09
C PHE A 601 52.81 -10.84 6.33
N ASP A 602 53.57 -9.76 6.55
CA ASP A 602 54.83 -9.44 5.87
C ASP A 602 54.72 -9.45 4.34
N LEU A 603 53.63 -8.87 3.83
CA LEU A 603 53.33 -8.77 2.40
C LEU A 603 53.70 -7.40 1.86
N GLN A 604 54.20 -7.34 0.63
CA GLN A 604 54.37 -6.10 -0.10
C GLN A 604 53.02 -5.61 -0.67
N PRO A 605 52.60 -4.37 -0.41
CA PRO A 605 51.37 -3.81 -0.99
C PRO A 605 51.40 -3.87 -2.52
N LYS A 606 50.31 -4.36 -3.12
CA LYS A 606 50.17 -4.46 -4.57
C LYS A 606 49.86 -3.09 -5.19
N SER A 607 50.39 -2.84 -6.39
CA SER A 607 50.16 -1.59 -7.12
C SER A 607 48.70 -1.45 -7.59
N LEU A 608 48.20 -0.22 -7.65
CA LEU A 608 46.94 0.09 -8.31
C LEU A 608 47.05 0.08 -9.85
N GLU A 609 48.24 0.03 -10.46
CA GLU A 609 48.31 0.01 -11.92
C GLU A 609 47.71 -1.27 -12.52
N LEU A 610 46.81 -1.12 -13.49
CA LEU A 610 46.28 -2.26 -14.26
C LEU A 610 47.38 -2.81 -15.20
N PRO A 611 47.48 -4.14 -15.38
CA PRO A 611 48.45 -4.74 -16.29
C PRO A 611 48.31 -4.19 -17.72
N VAL A 612 49.44 -3.98 -18.41
CA VAL A 612 49.53 -3.33 -19.74
C VAL A 612 48.58 -3.93 -20.80
N LYS A 613 48.19 -5.20 -20.65
CA LYS A 613 47.22 -5.88 -21.53
C LYS A 613 45.83 -5.21 -21.61
N TYR A 614 45.47 -4.37 -20.64
CA TYR A 614 44.13 -3.78 -20.52
C TYR A 614 44.11 -2.26 -20.81
N LYS A 615 45.23 -1.66 -21.25
CA LYS A 615 45.34 -0.20 -21.53
C LYS A 615 44.81 0.24 -22.91
N THR A 616 44.18 -0.65 -23.68
CA THR A 616 43.62 -0.32 -25.00
C THR A 616 42.18 -0.81 -25.10
N ALA A 617 41.23 0.04 -24.72
CA ALA A 617 39.84 0.02 -25.17
C ALA A 617 39.30 1.45 -25.14
#